data_AF-A0A173DZU0-F1
#
_entry.id   AF-A0A173DZU0-F1
#
_cell.length_a   1.000
_cell.length_b   1.000
_cell.length_c   1.000
_cell.angle_alpha   90.00
_cell.angle_beta   90.00
_cell.angle_gamma   90.00
#
_symmetry.space_group_name_H-M   'P 1'
#
loop_
_entity.id
_entity.type
_entity.pdbx_description
1 polymer ?
#
loop_
_entity_poly.entity_id
_entity_poly.type
_entity_poly.pdbx_seq_one_letter_code
_entity_poly.pdbx_strand_id
1 'polypeptide(L)'
;MFSCVFSDSVFLSSFLAVTIICMTIALWGTILLVGRQPLLSESLSHASYPGLIFGALLSTKGVCFSDSIIVIIIFGCLASILGYGLIMFLEKQLKMHKDASLCFILVSFFSMGVILASYAKDCCPQLYNRIHAYLYGQAATLGYAEAKLAVLIFLISSFFIWWLYRQIVVVLFDKDYAVTCGLGTTVSKTIMLIFISLVIVCGVRSVGIVLISAMFVAPSLAARQLSDRLSYIFICSSVFGGICGALGSYISVAITCRVPGRSGLITLPTGPLIVIISGILVFLCLLFSPKSGWIIRSIRRQRFAFLKNQEHLLKVFWYLSEDKLIEVGARDFVCSYKYQEYFGPRPFPWFRIWLLKLRGFLKRKGCYWSLTDRGRREAERLVRSHRLWECYLVRSLDFKEAEVHEFAEEIEHILTEDLDSTLTEMLDNPYYDPHDRVIPQKQQKKEGL
;
A
#
# COMPACT_ATOMS: atom_id res chain seq x y z
N MET A 1 -2.10 33.37 -4.60
CA MET A 1 -2.33 32.09 -3.88
C MET A 1 -1.09 31.70 -3.09
N PHE A 2 0.09 31.57 -3.73
CA PHE A 2 1.36 31.38 -3.04
C PHE A 2 1.78 32.59 -2.18
N SER A 3 1.56 33.82 -2.64
CA SER A 3 1.94 35.03 -1.92
C SER A 3 1.32 35.15 -0.51
N CYS A 4 0.03 34.85 -0.32
CA CYS A 4 -0.61 34.96 1.01
C CYS A 4 -0.04 33.99 2.05
N VAL A 5 0.33 32.77 1.66
CA VAL A 5 0.85 31.76 2.62
C VAL A 5 2.27 32.09 3.06
N PHE A 6 3.08 32.65 2.16
CA PHE A 6 4.49 32.95 2.42
C PHE A 6 4.77 34.39 2.88
N SER A 7 3.81 35.32 2.72
CA SER A 7 3.96 36.70 3.20
C SER A 7 3.61 36.88 4.69
N ASP A 8 2.66 36.09 5.20
CA ASP A 8 2.24 36.16 6.60
C ASP A 8 3.04 35.18 7.48
N SER A 9 3.79 35.72 8.44
CA SER A 9 4.69 34.97 9.30
C SER A 9 3.98 33.90 10.15
N VAL A 10 2.71 34.13 10.51
CA VAL A 10 1.88 33.20 11.30
C VAL A 10 1.46 31.96 10.49
N PHE A 11 1.11 32.14 9.22
CA PHE A 11 0.73 31.02 8.36
C PHE A 11 1.96 30.20 7.96
N LEU A 12 3.10 30.86 7.73
CA LEU A 12 4.35 30.17 7.44
C LEU A 12 4.81 29.28 8.61
N SER A 13 4.76 29.79 9.84
CA SER A 13 5.14 29.00 11.02
C SER A 13 4.22 27.79 11.22
N SER A 14 2.92 27.98 11.02
CA SER A 14 1.92 26.91 11.11
C SER A 14 2.11 25.85 10.03
N PHE A 15 2.36 26.26 8.79
CA PHE A 15 2.64 25.36 7.67
C PHE A 15 3.89 24.50 7.93
N LEU A 16 4.98 25.11 8.38
CA LEU A 16 6.22 24.40 8.70
C LEU A 16 6.02 23.43 9.88
N ALA A 17 5.35 23.87 10.95
CA ALA A 17 5.09 23.00 12.10
C ALA A 17 4.24 21.78 11.71
N VAL A 18 3.12 21.98 10.99
CA VAL A 18 2.21 20.90 10.58
C VAL A 18 2.91 19.89 9.67
N THR A 19 3.69 20.36 8.70
CA THR A 19 4.42 19.49 7.77
C THR A 19 5.39 18.57 8.48
N ILE A 20 6.23 19.13 9.35
CA ILE A 20 7.26 18.38 10.08
C ILE A 20 6.64 17.42 11.12
N ILE A 21 5.56 17.84 11.80
CA ILE A 21 4.82 16.97 12.70
C ILE A 21 4.23 15.78 11.93
N CYS A 22 3.61 16.01 10.77
CA CYS A 22 3.06 14.93 9.94
C CYS A 22 4.15 13.98 9.41
N MET A 23 5.33 14.50 9.05
CA MET A 23 6.50 13.66 8.71
C MET A 23 6.90 12.76 9.88
N THR A 24 6.96 13.32 11.09
CA THR A 24 7.33 12.58 12.31
C THR A 24 6.31 11.51 12.67
N ILE A 25 5.01 11.84 12.61
CA ILE A 25 3.92 10.90 12.86
C ILE A 25 3.97 9.74 11.86
N ALA A 26 4.13 10.05 10.58
CA ALA A 26 4.21 9.04 9.52
C ALA A 26 5.43 8.13 9.68
N LEU A 27 6.57 8.64 10.14
CA LEU A 27 7.75 7.84 10.47
C LEU A 27 7.43 6.78 11.53
N TRP A 28 6.92 7.18 12.69
CA TRP A 28 6.57 6.25 13.77
C TRP A 28 5.36 5.37 13.43
N GLY A 29 4.47 5.84 12.55
CA GLY A 29 3.39 5.09 11.94
C GLY A 29 3.81 3.81 11.23
N THR A 30 4.96 3.83 10.56
CA THR A 30 5.47 2.64 9.85
C THR A 30 5.71 1.47 10.80
N ILE A 31 6.23 1.74 12.00
CA ILE A 31 6.52 0.74 13.02
C ILE A 31 5.23 0.08 13.51
N LEU A 32 4.21 0.88 13.80
CA LEU A 32 2.90 0.38 14.24
C LEU A 32 2.21 -0.45 13.17
N LEU A 33 2.28 0.00 11.91
CA LEU A 33 1.69 -0.69 10.77
C LEU A 33 2.37 -2.05 10.52
N VAL A 34 3.71 -2.07 10.46
CA VAL A 34 4.49 -3.30 10.22
C VAL A 34 4.34 -4.26 11.40
N GLY A 35 4.28 -3.73 12.63
CA GLY A 35 4.01 -4.50 13.84
C GLY A 35 2.56 -5.00 13.99
N ARG A 36 1.71 -4.78 12.98
CA ARG A 36 0.28 -5.15 12.94
C ARG A 36 -0.53 -4.64 14.14
N GLN A 37 -0.18 -3.44 14.63
CA GLN A 37 -0.83 -2.83 15.80
C GLN A 37 -1.25 -1.37 15.52
N PRO A 38 -2.06 -1.11 14.47
CA PRO A 38 -2.53 0.25 14.20
C PRO A 38 -3.42 0.80 15.32
N LEU A 39 -4.27 -0.05 15.93
CA LEU A 39 -5.18 0.27 17.03
C LEU A 39 -4.47 0.79 18.30
N LEU A 40 -3.17 0.47 18.44
CA LEU A 40 -2.36 0.94 19.56
C LEU A 40 -2.17 2.47 19.51
N SER A 41 -2.08 3.08 18.32
CA SER A 41 -2.00 4.55 18.19
C SER A 41 -3.26 5.25 18.67
N GLU A 42 -4.43 4.70 18.35
CA GLU A 42 -5.73 5.24 18.73
C GLU A 42 -5.91 5.15 20.25
N SER A 43 -5.66 3.96 20.82
CA SER A 43 -5.76 3.73 22.26
C SER A 43 -4.82 4.62 23.06
N LEU A 44 -3.56 4.79 22.61
CA LEU A 44 -2.60 5.67 23.27
C LEU A 44 -3.02 7.14 23.20
N SER A 45 -3.55 7.60 22.06
CA SER A 45 -3.99 9.00 21.90
C SER A 45 -5.10 9.34 22.88
N HIS A 46 -6.11 8.48 23.01
CA HIS A 46 -7.18 8.66 23.99
C HIS A 46 -6.72 8.45 25.44
N ALA A 47 -5.72 7.58 25.67
CA ALA A 47 -5.09 7.44 26.98
C ALA A 47 -4.29 8.69 27.40
N SER A 48 -3.74 9.46 26.46
CA SER A 48 -3.08 10.74 26.75
C SER A 48 -4.07 11.81 27.25
N TYR A 49 -5.34 11.73 26.85
CA TYR A 49 -6.37 12.76 27.07
C TYR A 49 -6.50 13.24 28.53
N PRO A 50 -6.73 12.36 29.53
CA PRO A 50 -6.80 12.78 30.94
C PRO A 50 -5.49 13.41 31.43
N GLY A 51 -4.33 12.91 30.96
CA GLY A 51 -3.02 13.46 31.32
C GLY A 51 -2.80 14.88 30.80
N LEU A 52 -3.24 15.16 29.57
CA LEU A 52 -3.14 16.51 28.99
C LEU A 52 -3.99 17.52 29.76
N ILE A 53 -5.23 17.15 30.10
CA ILE A 53 -6.14 18.01 30.87
C ILE A 53 -5.60 18.22 32.29
N PHE A 54 -5.14 17.14 32.92
CA PHE A 54 -4.56 17.22 34.27
C PHE A 54 -3.31 18.10 34.30
N GLY A 55 -2.41 17.94 33.33
CA GLY A 55 -1.21 18.78 33.20
C GLY A 55 -1.56 20.26 32.98
N ALA A 56 -2.59 20.54 32.17
CA ALA A 56 -3.06 21.91 31.96
C ALA A 56 -3.70 22.51 33.22
N LEU A 57 -4.47 21.74 33.98
CA LEU A 57 -5.02 22.18 35.28
C LEU A 57 -3.90 22.46 36.29
N LEU A 58 -2.90 21.59 36.38
CA LEU A 58 -1.79 21.75 37.32
C LEU A 58 -0.93 22.99 36.98
N SER A 59 -0.75 23.28 35.69
CA SER A 59 -0.06 24.48 35.22
C SER A 59 -0.72 25.78 35.74
N THR A 60 -2.02 25.77 36.02
CA THR A 60 -2.74 26.96 36.54
C THR A 60 -2.70 27.09 38.06
N LYS A 61 -2.48 25.99 38.80
CA LYS A 61 -2.54 25.99 40.28
C LYS A 61 -1.19 26.17 40.97
N GLY A 62 -0.08 26.33 40.23
CA GLY A 62 1.21 26.74 40.78
C GLY A 62 1.95 25.68 41.58
N VAL A 63 2.76 24.87 40.89
CA VAL A 63 3.95 24.19 41.44
C VAL A 63 5.09 24.31 40.42
N CYS A 64 6.11 25.10 40.76
CA CYS A 64 7.44 25.29 40.15
C CYS A 64 7.64 25.55 38.63
N PHE A 65 6.67 25.40 37.74
CA PHE A 65 6.85 25.69 36.31
C PHE A 65 5.70 26.52 35.73
N SER A 66 5.81 27.85 35.79
CA SER A 66 4.90 28.75 35.07
C SER A 66 5.00 28.53 33.55
N ASP A 67 3.84 28.51 32.88
CA ASP A 67 3.63 28.64 31.44
C ASP A 67 4.33 27.66 30.49
N SER A 68 4.80 26.52 30.98
CA SER A 68 5.58 25.60 30.16
C SER A 68 4.69 24.55 29.50
N ILE A 69 4.49 24.64 28.17
CA ILE A 69 3.89 23.59 27.30
C ILE A 69 4.48 22.21 27.61
N ILE A 70 5.74 22.18 28.04
CA ILE A 70 6.50 21.02 28.51
C ILE A 70 5.76 20.24 29.61
N VAL A 71 5.10 20.90 30.57
CA VAL A 71 4.36 20.24 31.65
C VAL A 71 3.18 19.44 31.10
N ILE A 72 2.44 20.03 30.17
CA ILE A 72 1.32 19.35 29.47
C ILE A 72 1.85 18.12 28.73
N ILE A 73 3.00 18.26 28.03
CA ILE A 73 3.62 17.15 27.31
C ILE A 73 4.04 16.03 28.28
N ILE A 74 4.69 16.35 29.39
CA ILE A 74 5.15 15.37 30.38
C ILE A 74 3.97 14.59 30.97
N PHE A 75 2.92 15.27 31.42
CA PHE A 75 1.74 14.59 31.98
C PHE A 75 0.96 13.77 30.94
N GLY A 76 0.87 14.25 29.69
CA GLY A 76 0.30 13.48 28.58
C GLY A 76 1.11 12.21 28.31
N CYS A 77 2.44 12.31 28.28
CA CYS A 77 3.33 11.17 28.08
C CYS A 77 3.24 10.16 29.23
N LEU A 78 3.24 10.63 30.48
CA LEU A 78 3.09 9.80 31.67
C LEU A 78 1.76 9.04 31.66
N ALA A 79 0.65 9.72 31.36
CA ALA A 79 -0.66 9.08 31.27
C ALA A 79 -0.71 8.00 30.18
N SER A 80 -0.07 8.24 29.04
CA SER A 80 0.00 7.27 27.93
C SER A 80 0.85 6.04 28.29
N ILE A 81 1.98 6.25 28.97
CA ILE A 81 2.85 5.17 29.44
C ILE A 81 2.12 4.32 30.50
N LEU A 82 1.41 4.97 31.43
CA LEU A 82 0.55 4.30 32.41
C LEU A 82 -0.58 3.53 31.72
N GLY A 83 -1.23 4.12 30.72
CA GLY A 83 -2.25 3.46 29.90
C GLY A 83 -1.72 2.19 29.24
N TYR A 84 -0.53 2.24 28.63
CA TYR A 84 0.10 1.03 28.09
C TYR A 84 0.49 0.00 29.16
N GLY A 85 0.97 0.45 30.31
CA GLY A 85 1.23 -0.42 31.46
C GLY A 85 -0.03 -1.18 31.89
N LEU A 86 -1.18 -0.52 31.92
CA LEU A 86 -2.47 -1.15 32.19
C LEU A 86 -2.89 -2.11 31.06
N ILE A 87 -2.64 -1.78 29.79
CA ILE A 87 -2.93 -2.71 28.66
C ILE A 87 -2.17 -4.01 28.86
N MET A 88 -0.86 -3.91 29.15
CA MET A 88 0.00 -5.07 29.40
C MET A 88 -0.42 -5.86 30.65
N PHE A 89 -0.92 -5.17 31.68
CA PHE A 89 -1.45 -5.81 32.88
C PHE A 89 -2.72 -6.62 32.59
N LEU A 90 -3.67 -6.05 31.86
CA LEU A 90 -4.91 -6.74 31.46
C LEU A 90 -4.61 -7.96 30.56
N GLU A 91 -3.66 -7.82 29.63
CA GLU A 91 -3.24 -8.92 28.74
C GLU A 91 -2.59 -10.07 29.53
N LYS A 92 -1.68 -9.78 30.46
CA LYS A 92 -0.94 -10.80 31.20
C LYS A 92 -1.72 -11.44 32.34
N GLN A 93 -2.41 -10.64 33.15
CA GLN A 93 -3.06 -11.13 34.38
C GLN A 93 -4.47 -11.63 34.12
N LEU A 94 -5.26 -10.88 33.33
CA LEU A 94 -6.66 -11.21 33.07
C LEU A 94 -6.84 -12.05 31.79
N LYS A 95 -5.76 -12.34 31.05
CA LYS A 95 -5.75 -13.13 29.81
C LYS A 95 -6.79 -12.64 28.78
N MET A 96 -7.03 -11.34 28.75
CA MET A 96 -7.95 -10.71 27.80
C MET A 96 -7.32 -10.63 26.42
N HIS A 97 -8.14 -10.76 25.36
CA HIS A 97 -7.68 -10.57 23.98
C HIS A 97 -7.13 -9.15 23.81
N LYS A 98 -6.05 -9.02 23.04
CA LYS A 98 -5.31 -7.76 22.89
C LYS A 98 -6.20 -6.59 22.45
N ASP A 99 -7.08 -6.81 21.48
CA ASP A 99 -7.96 -5.76 20.96
C ASP A 99 -9.04 -5.35 21.98
N ALA A 100 -9.48 -6.28 22.82
CA ALA A 100 -10.44 -5.97 23.90
C ALA A 100 -9.79 -5.11 24.99
N SER A 101 -8.55 -5.42 25.39
CA SER A 101 -7.78 -4.63 26.36
C SER A 101 -7.53 -3.20 25.85
N LEU A 102 -7.22 -3.05 24.56
CA LEU A 102 -7.05 -1.75 23.90
C LEU A 102 -8.33 -0.91 23.97
N CYS A 103 -9.47 -1.47 23.53
CA CYS A 103 -10.76 -0.78 23.56
C CYS A 103 -11.21 -0.42 24.98
N PHE A 104 -11.02 -1.32 25.95
CA PHE A 104 -11.39 -1.07 27.34
C PHE A 104 -10.64 0.14 27.93
N ILE A 105 -9.33 0.22 27.69
CA ILE A 105 -8.50 1.31 28.20
C ILE A 105 -8.80 2.63 27.47
N LEU A 106 -9.01 2.58 26.15
CA LEU A 106 -9.46 3.73 25.38
C LEU A 106 -10.75 4.33 25.98
N VAL A 107 -11.79 3.52 26.19
CA VAL A 107 -13.08 4.00 26.75
C VAL A 107 -12.90 4.53 28.18
N SER A 108 -12.16 3.81 29.02
CA SER A 108 -11.97 4.18 30.43
C SER A 108 -11.21 5.50 30.60
N PHE A 109 -10.08 5.65 29.92
CA PHE A 109 -9.27 6.87 30.00
C PHE A 109 -9.95 8.06 29.33
N PHE A 110 -10.64 7.83 28.20
CA PHE A 110 -11.40 8.88 27.56
C PHE A 110 -12.54 9.37 28.47
N SER A 111 -13.28 8.45 29.09
CA SER A 111 -14.35 8.79 30.05
C SER A 111 -13.79 9.57 31.24
N MET A 112 -12.68 9.12 31.82
CA MET A 112 -11.99 9.83 32.91
C MET A 112 -11.57 11.24 32.48
N GLY A 113 -11.00 11.40 31.28
CA GLY A 113 -10.61 12.70 30.78
C GLY A 113 -11.81 13.61 30.49
N VAL A 114 -12.94 13.08 30.01
CA VAL A 114 -14.17 13.88 29.81
C VAL A 114 -14.72 14.38 31.15
N ILE A 115 -14.71 13.55 32.19
CA ILE A 115 -15.07 13.96 33.56
C ILE A 115 -14.14 15.09 34.04
N LEU A 116 -12.83 14.94 33.82
CA LEU A 116 -11.85 15.95 34.19
C LEU A 116 -12.02 17.26 33.40
N ALA A 117 -12.38 17.16 32.11
CA ALA A 117 -12.71 18.30 31.27
C ALA A 117 -13.96 19.02 31.76
N SER A 118 -14.99 18.27 32.20
CA SER A 118 -16.21 18.85 32.77
C SER A 118 -15.89 19.62 34.07
N TYR A 119 -15.05 19.06 34.94
CA TYR A 119 -14.59 19.77 36.13
C TYR A 119 -13.79 21.04 35.79
N ALA A 120 -12.91 20.96 34.78
CA ALA A 120 -12.15 22.12 34.31
C ALA A 120 -13.06 23.23 33.76
N LYS A 121 -14.17 22.87 33.11
CA LYS A 121 -15.19 23.81 32.61
C LYS A 121 -15.82 24.61 33.74
N ASP A 122 -16.14 23.95 34.85
CA ASP A 122 -16.80 24.57 36.00
C ASP A 122 -15.84 25.46 36.80
N CYS A 123 -14.58 25.05 36.99
CA CYS A 123 -13.59 25.86 37.70
C CYS A 123 -13.06 27.04 36.88
N CYS A 124 -12.72 26.81 35.61
CA CYS A 124 -11.96 27.76 34.79
C CYS A 124 -12.42 27.72 33.31
N PRO A 125 -13.52 28.40 32.93
CA PRO A 125 -14.09 28.31 31.58
C PRO A 125 -13.13 28.79 30.47
N GLN A 126 -12.24 29.74 30.76
CA GLN A 126 -11.22 30.21 29.80
C GLN A 126 -10.16 29.14 29.51
N LEU A 127 -9.74 28.39 30.53
CA LEU A 127 -8.78 27.30 30.38
C LEU A 127 -9.40 26.15 29.58
N TYR A 128 -10.66 25.83 29.87
CA TYR A 128 -11.43 24.83 29.12
C TYR A 128 -11.42 25.14 27.62
N ASN A 129 -11.74 26.38 27.21
CA ASN A 129 -11.73 26.76 25.81
C ASN A 129 -10.34 26.64 25.16
N ARG A 130 -9.26 27.01 25.87
CA ARG A 130 -7.89 26.82 25.38
C ARG A 130 -7.52 25.35 25.23
N ILE A 131 -7.88 24.50 26.19
CA ILE A 131 -7.61 23.06 26.14
C ILE A 131 -8.42 22.41 25.02
N HIS A 132 -9.69 22.75 24.86
CA HIS A 132 -10.51 22.28 23.74
C HIS A 132 -9.92 22.70 22.39
N ALA A 133 -9.51 23.96 22.23
CA ALA A 133 -8.81 24.42 21.04
C ALA A 133 -7.50 23.65 20.77
N TYR A 134 -6.76 23.31 21.83
CA TYR A 134 -5.54 22.51 21.75
C TYR A 134 -5.82 21.06 21.29
N LEU A 135 -6.83 20.40 21.86
CA LEU A 135 -7.13 18.98 21.64
C LEU A 135 -7.78 18.68 20.30
N TYR A 136 -8.64 19.58 19.82
CA TYR A 136 -9.29 19.45 18.52
C TYR A 136 -8.38 19.84 17.35
N GLY A 137 -7.20 20.39 17.64
CA GLY A 137 -6.19 20.76 16.66
C GLY A 137 -6.53 22.10 16.00
N GLN A 138 -5.86 23.16 16.43
CA GLN A 138 -5.91 24.47 15.76
C GLN A 138 -4.52 24.83 15.26
N ALA A 139 -4.22 24.44 14.01
CA ALA A 139 -2.93 24.70 13.41
C ALA A 139 -2.55 26.19 13.41
N ALA A 140 -3.53 27.10 13.33
CA ALA A 140 -3.32 28.56 13.34
C ALA A 140 -2.64 29.09 14.63
N THR A 141 -2.61 28.30 15.70
CA THR A 141 -1.97 28.68 16.97
C THR A 141 -0.50 28.24 17.05
N LEU A 142 0.06 27.65 15.98
CA LEU A 142 1.44 27.18 15.91
C LEU A 142 2.39 28.33 15.48
N GLY A 143 3.11 28.88 16.46
CA GLY A 143 4.16 29.87 16.23
C GLY A 143 5.51 29.26 15.84
N TYR A 144 6.51 30.12 15.63
CA TYR A 144 7.88 29.70 15.29
C TYR A 144 8.57 28.85 16.36
N ALA A 145 8.27 29.07 17.64
CA ALA A 145 8.81 28.26 18.73
C ALA A 145 8.43 26.78 18.58
N GLU A 146 7.21 26.53 18.11
CA GLU A 146 6.61 25.21 17.97
C GLU A 146 7.09 24.52 16.70
N ALA A 147 7.27 25.30 15.62
CA ALA A 147 7.96 24.81 14.44
C ALA A 147 9.39 24.35 14.76
N LYS A 148 10.15 25.11 15.57
CA LYS A 148 11.50 24.72 16.02
C LYS A 148 11.46 23.44 16.87
N LEU A 149 10.49 23.32 17.78
CA LEU A 149 10.31 22.13 18.59
C LEU A 149 9.96 20.91 17.71
N ALA A 150 9.08 21.07 16.72
CA ALA A 150 8.76 20.02 15.75
C ALA A 150 9.99 19.54 14.97
N VAL A 151 10.84 20.47 14.50
CA VAL A 151 12.12 20.11 13.84
C VAL A 151 13.01 19.31 14.79
N LEU A 152 13.15 19.77 16.04
CA LEU A 152 13.97 19.09 17.03
C LEU A 152 13.47 17.65 17.27
N ILE A 153 12.17 17.45 17.46
CA ILE A 153 11.58 16.12 17.68
C ILE A 153 11.74 15.24 16.44
N PHE A 154 11.57 15.78 15.23
CA PHE A 154 11.77 15.05 13.99
C PHE A 154 13.21 14.56 13.84
N LEU A 155 14.19 15.43 14.11
CA LEU A 155 15.61 15.08 14.05
C LEU A 155 15.99 14.03 15.09
N ILE A 156 15.54 14.20 16.34
CA ILE A 156 15.78 13.22 17.41
C ILE A 156 15.13 11.88 17.04
N SER A 157 13.87 11.89 16.59
CA SER A 157 13.14 10.68 16.18
C SER A 157 13.85 9.95 15.04
N SER A 158 14.26 10.68 14.00
CA SER A 158 14.96 10.11 12.85
C SER A 158 16.31 9.52 13.24
N PHE A 159 17.05 10.22 14.12
CA PHE A 159 18.33 9.73 14.66
C PHE A 159 18.15 8.46 15.48
N PHE A 160 17.13 8.39 16.35
CA PHE A 160 16.85 7.18 17.15
C PHE A 160 16.43 5.99 16.29
N ILE A 161 15.59 6.21 15.27
CA ILE A 161 15.22 5.15 14.31
C ILE A 161 16.47 4.67 13.57
N TRP A 162 17.35 5.57 13.16
CA TRP A 162 18.61 5.20 12.51
C TRP A 162 19.54 4.41 13.44
N TRP A 163 19.76 4.88 14.68
CA TRP A 163 20.59 4.19 15.68
C TRP A 163 20.03 2.80 16.00
N LEU A 164 18.73 2.71 16.30
CA LEU A 164 18.09 1.47 16.74
C LEU A 164 17.56 0.64 15.58
N TYR A 165 17.90 0.99 14.32
CA TYR A 165 17.33 0.37 13.12
C TYR A 165 17.44 -1.16 13.15
N ARG A 166 18.63 -1.68 13.46
CA ARG A 166 18.89 -3.13 13.53
C ARG A 166 18.02 -3.81 14.59
N GLN A 167 17.89 -3.19 15.76
CA GLN A 167 17.08 -3.74 16.86
C GLN A 167 15.58 -3.72 16.52
N ILE A 168 15.11 -2.62 15.94
CA ILE A 168 13.70 -2.45 15.52
C ILE A 168 13.31 -3.51 14.50
N VAL A 169 14.15 -3.74 13.47
CA VAL A 169 13.91 -4.77 12.44
C VAL A 169 13.77 -6.14 13.08
N VAL A 170 14.73 -6.55 13.89
CA VAL A 170 14.74 -7.89 14.48
C VAL A 170 13.52 -8.10 15.40
N VAL A 171 13.22 -7.13 16.28
CA VAL A 171 12.07 -7.22 17.20
C VAL A 171 10.71 -7.19 16.49
N LEU A 172 10.61 -6.54 15.33
CA LEU A 172 9.37 -6.47 14.54
C LEU A 172 9.08 -7.78 13.79
N PHE A 173 10.10 -8.40 13.19
CA PHE A 173 9.93 -9.59 12.35
C PHE A 173 9.98 -10.89 13.14
N ASP A 174 10.89 -10.99 14.12
CA ASP A 174 11.06 -12.21 14.91
C ASP A 174 11.50 -11.89 16.35
N LYS A 175 10.54 -11.96 17.28
CA LYS A 175 10.78 -11.69 18.70
C LYS A 175 11.59 -12.79 19.36
N ASP A 176 11.48 -14.04 18.91
CA ASP A 176 12.15 -15.17 19.53
C ASP A 176 13.62 -15.20 19.10
N TYR A 177 13.89 -14.90 17.83
CA TYR A 177 15.23 -14.64 17.32
C TYR A 177 15.91 -13.45 18.02
N ALA A 178 15.16 -12.38 18.32
CA ALA A 178 15.71 -11.25 19.08
C ALA A 178 16.24 -11.68 20.47
N VAL A 179 15.50 -12.55 21.17
CA VAL A 179 15.87 -13.02 22.51
C VAL A 179 17.09 -13.93 22.45
N THR A 180 17.20 -14.82 21.45
CA THR A 180 18.38 -15.69 21.29
C THR A 180 19.65 -14.91 20.93
N CYS A 181 19.52 -13.79 20.22
CA CYS A 181 20.62 -12.85 19.99
C CYS A 181 21.02 -12.02 21.23
N GLY A 182 20.37 -12.23 22.38
CA GLY A 182 20.63 -11.47 23.62
C GLY A 182 20.11 -10.03 23.58
N LEU A 183 19.24 -9.67 22.63
CA LEU A 183 18.65 -8.34 22.57
C LEU A 183 17.51 -8.23 23.58
N GLY A 184 17.58 -7.23 24.45
CA GLY A 184 16.53 -6.92 25.41
C GLY A 184 15.26 -6.41 24.72
N THR A 185 14.39 -7.32 24.26
CA THR A 185 13.15 -6.97 23.53
C THR A 185 12.23 -6.05 24.30
N THR A 186 12.23 -6.15 25.63
CA THR A 186 11.47 -5.26 26.53
C THR A 186 11.97 -3.82 26.45
N VAL A 187 13.30 -3.62 26.46
CA VAL A 187 13.91 -2.28 26.43
C VAL A 187 13.60 -1.59 25.09
N SER A 188 13.83 -2.27 23.97
CA SER A 188 13.54 -1.70 22.64
C SER A 188 12.06 -1.34 22.49
N LYS A 189 11.13 -2.21 22.94
CA LYS A 189 9.69 -1.91 22.92
C LYS A 189 9.34 -0.71 23.79
N THR A 190 9.89 -0.60 25.00
CA THR A 190 9.64 0.54 25.88
C THR A 190 10.16 1.84 25.28
N ILE A 191 11.36 1.83 24.68
CA ILE A 191 11.90 3.01 23.98
C ILE A 191 10.98 3.43 22.83
N MET A 192 10.56 2.48 21.98
CA MET A 192 9.64 2.77 20.88
C MET A 192 8.33 3.37 21.39
N LEU A 193 7.79 2.85 22.49
CA LEU A 193 6.55 3.34 23.09
C LEU A 193 6.69 4.77 23.64
N ILE A 194 7.81 5.09 24.31
CA ILE A 194 8.09 6.44 24.81
C ILE A 194 8.08 7.44 23.65
N PHE A 195 8.73 7.11 22.53
CA PHE A 195 8.73 7.97 21.36
C PHE A 195 7.37 8.09 20.68
N ILE A 196 6.63 6.99 20.53
CA ILE A 196 5.27 7.03 19.97
C ILE A 196 4.37 7.92 20.82
N SER A 197 4.44 7.77 22.16
CA SER A 197 3.71 8.61 23.12
C SER A 197 4.08 10.10 22.97
N LEU A 198 5.38 10.41 22.90
CA LEU A 198 5.87 11.77 22.70
C LEU A 198 5.36 12.39 21.40
N VAL A 199 5.42 11.64 20.30
CA VAL A 199 4.96 12.08 18.98
C VAL A 199 3.44 12.25 18.93
N ILE A 200 2.68 11.37 19.60
CA ILE A 200 1.24 11.52 19.74
C ILE A 200 0.92 12.85 20.43
N VAL A 201 1.49 13.08 21.62
CA VAL A 201 1.19 14.27 22.42
C VAL A 201 1.57 15.56 21.68
N CYS A 202 2.72 15.60 21.01
CA CYS A 202 3.10 16.75 20.19
C CYS A 202 2.22 16.92 18.94
N GLY A 203 1.75 15.81 18.37
CA GLY A 203 0.90 15.80 17.18
C GLY A 203 -0.55 16.20 17.43
N VAL A 204 -1.08 15.94 18.64
CA VAL A 204 -2.47 16.26 19.03
C VAL A 204 -2.80 17.73 18.77
N ARG A 205 -1.87 18.65 19.05
CA ARG A 205 -2.04 20.09 18.86
C ARG A 205 -2.21 20.51 17.39
N SER A 206 -1.63 19.75 16.46
CA SER A 206 -1.60 20.07 15.03
C SER A 206 -2.81 19.51 14.30
N VAL A 207 -3.03 18.19 14.41
CA VAL A 207 -4.02 17.45 13.62
C VAL A 207 -5.31 17.20 14.42
N GLY A 208 -5.21 17.19 15.76
CA GLY A 208 -6.29 16.82 16.66
C GLY A 208 -6.18 15.38 17.16
N ILE A 209 -6.68 15.14 18.37
CA ILE A 209 -6.54 13.85 19.07
C ILE A 209 -7.19 12.66 18.34
N VAL A 210 -8.32 12.89 17.66
CA VAL A 210 -9.05 11.85 16.93
C VAL A 210 -8.39 11.55 15.59
N LEU A 211 -7.88 12.58 14.93
CA LEU A 211 -7.42 12.52 13.53
C LEU A 211 -5.95 12.07 13.42
N ILE A 212 -5.22 12.08 14.54
CA ILE A 212 -3.82 11.64 14.59
C ILE A 212 -3.66 10.15 14.25
N SER A 213 -4.62 9.30 14.65
CA SER A 213 -4.60 7.85 14.37
C SER A 213 -4.59 7.58 12.86
N ALA A 214 -5.38 8.34 12.10
CA ALA A 214 -5.39 8.29 10.63
C ALA A 214 -4.02 8.67 10.04
N MET A 215 -3.33 9.65 10.63
CA MET A 215 -1.99 10.06 10.19
C MET A 215 -0.89 9.05 10.50
N PHE A 216 -1.02 8.25 11.57
CA PHE A 216 -0.08 7.14 11.80
C PHE A 216 -0.23 6.06 10.73
N VAL A 217 -1.46 5.77 10.29
CA VAL A 217 -1.75 4.61 9.43
C VAL A 217 -1.67 4.95 7.94
N ALA A 218 -2.29 6.05 7.48
CA ALA A 218 -2.52 6.30 6.05
C ALA A 218 -1.22 6.51 5.25
N PRO A 219 -0.30 7.45 5.59
CA PRO A 219 0.95 7.64 4.85
C PRO A 219 1.84 6.39 4.87
N SER A 220 1.86 5.68 6.00
CA SER A 220 2.58 4.42 6.17
C SER A 220 2.04 3.32 5.26
N LEU A 221 0.71 3.25 5.11
CA LEU A 221 0.03 2.29 4.25
C LEU A 221 0.30 2.59 2.77
N ALA A 222 0.30 3.88 2.39
CA ALA A 222 0.68 4.29 1.04
C ALA A 222 2.13 3.90 0.72
N ALA A 223 3.07 4.18 1.63
CA ALA A 223 4.49 3.86 1.46
C ALA A 223 4.74 2.35 1.34
N ARG A 224 4.07 1.53 2.16
CA ARG A 224 4.19 0.07 2.14
C ARG A 224 3.75 -0.54 0.80
N GLN A 225 2.89 0.11 0.04
CA GLN A 225 2.46 -0.39 -1.26
C GLN A 225 3.45 -0.12 -2.40
N LEU A 226 4.36 0.82 -2.22
CA LEU A 226 5.38 1.12 -3.22
C LEU A 226 6.61 0.24 -3.05
N SER A 227 6.94 -0.18 -1.82
CA SER A 227 8.16 -0.94 -1.52
C SER A 227 7.96 -1.95 -0.40
N ASP A 228 8.63 -3.11 -0.52
CA ASP A 228 8.68 -4.15 0.52
C ASP A 228 9.88 -3.99 1.46
N ARG A 229 10.81 -3.08 1.15
CA ARG A 229 12.03 -2.87 1.96
C ARG A 229 11.75 -1.84 3.07
N LEU A 230 11.89 -2.25 4.33
CA LEU A 230 11.56 -1.42 5.50
C LEU A 230 12.23 -0.03 5.49
N SER A 231 13.52 0.07 5.13
CA SER A 231 14.22 1.36 5.07
C SER A 231 13.57 2.34 4.08
N TYR A 232 13.13 1.83 2.93
CA TYR A 232 12.43 2.63 1.92
C TYR A 232 11.02 3.02 2.40
N ILE A 233 10.34 2.14 3.14
CA ILE A 233 9.03 2.45 3.72
C ILE A 233 9.12 3.61 4.71
N PHE A 234 10.16 3.67 5.56
CA PHE A 234 10.37 4.80 6.48
C PHE A 234 10.49 6.13 5.72
N ILE A 235 11.37 6.18 4.72
CA ILE A 235 11.62 7.42 3.95
C ILE A 235 10.37 7.83 3.17
N CYS A 236 9.75 6.90 2.44
CA CYS A 236 8.53 7.17 1.68
C CYS A 236 7.37 7.60 2.59
N SER A 237 7.19 6.98 3.76
CA SER A 237 6.13 7.34 4.71
C SER A 237 6.33 8.76 5.23
N SER A 238 7.56 9.10 5.63
CA SER A 238 7.91 10.46 6.07
C SER A 238 7.57 11.50 4.99
N VAL A 239 8.02 11.27 3.76
CA VAL A 239 7.76 12.16 2.63
C VAL A 239 6.26 12.28 2.35
N PHE A 240 5.52 11.18 2.31
CA PHE A 240 4.06 11.20 2.11
C PHE A 240 3.32 11.89 3.24
N GLY A 241 3.72 11.68 4.50
CA GLY A 241 3.18 12.39 5.66
C GLY A 241 3.40 13.90 5.55
N GLY A 242 4.62 14.30 5.19
CA GLY A 242 4.96 15.70 4.94
C GLY A 242 4.16 16.33 3.80
N ILE A 243 3.99 15.62 2.68
CA ILE A 243 3.16 16.07 1.56
C ILE A 243 1.70 16.22 1.99
N CYS A 244 1.15 15.28 2.76
CA CYS A 244 -0.22 15.38 3.28
C CYS A 244 -0.39 16.60 4.21
N GLY A 245 0.56 16.81 5.13
CA GLY A 245 0.57 17.98 6.01
C GLY A 245 0.71 19.30 5.26
N ALA A 246 1.58 19.34 4.24
CA ALA A 246 1.83 20.52 3.41
C ALA A 246 0.59 20.89 2.61
N LEU A 247 0.07 19.92 1.84
CA LEU A 247 -1.10 20.14 1.00
C LEU A 247 -2.33 20.43 1.85
N GLY A 248 -2.52 19.76 2.99
CA GLY A 248 -3.66 19.98 3.88
C GLY A 248 -3.67 21.36 4.51
N SER A 249 -2.54 21.80 5.05
CA SER A 249 -2.42 23.16 5.60
C SER A 249 -2.51 24.23 4.50
N TYR A 250 -1.88 24.01 3.34
CA TYR A 250 -1.94 24.93 2.21
C TYR A 250 -3.36 25.10 1.67
N ILE A 251 -4.08 23.99 1.43
CA ILE A 251 -5.47 24.04 0.92
C ILE A 251 -6.39 24.72 1.92
N SER A 252 -6.21 24.45 3.22
CA SER A 252 -6.97 25.10 4.29
C SER A 252 -6.84 26.63 4.26
N VAL A 253 -5.60 27.14 4.12
CA VAL A 253 -5.35 28.59 4.06
C VAL A 253 -5.80 29.17 2.72
N ALA A 254 -5.51 28.49 1.61
CA ALA A 254 -5.83 28.96 0.27
C ALA A 254 -7.34 29.13 0.05
N ILE A 255 -8.17 28.23 0.61
CA ILE A 255 -9.63 28.35 0.54
C ILE A 255 -10.11 29.50 1.43
N THR A 256 -9.52 29.67 2.62
CA THR A 256 -9.85 30.76 3.54
C THR A 256 -9.57 32.14 2.92
N CYS A 257 -8.44 32.31 2.24
CA CYS A 257 -8.07 33.58 1.59
C CYS A 257 -8.84 33.87 0.29
N ARG A 258 -9.40 32.85 -0.38
CA ARG A 258 -10.04 33.01 -1.71
C ARG A 258 -11.44 33.61 -1.65
N VAL A 259 -12.02 33.78 -0.46
CA VAL A 259 -13.35 34.39 -0.29
C VAL A 259 -13.25 35.76 0.42
N PRO A 260 -12.79 36.83 -0.26
CA PRO A 260 -12.98 38.18 0.25
C PRO A 260 -14.42 38.62 -0.07
N GLY A 261 -15.27 38.77 0.94
CA GLY A 261 -16.59 39.44 0.77
C GLY A 261 -17.83 38.72 1.31
N ARG A 262 -17.72 37.52 1.89
CA ARG A 262 -18.80 36.95 2.71
C ARG A 262 -18.27 36.56 4.07
N SER A 263 -18.55 37.43 5.04
CA SER A 263 -18.50 37.18 6.48
C SER A 263 -19.46 36.02 6.84
N GLY A 264 -19.08 34.80 6.49
CA GLY A 264 -19.94 33.63 6.50
C GLY A 264 -19.14 32.32 6.55
N LEU A 265 -18.61 32.04 7.73
CA LEU A 265 -18.59 30.73 8.41
C LEU A 265 -17.79 29.53 7.90
N ILE A 266 -17.20 29.49 6.70
CA ILE A 266 -16.49 28.26 6.27
C ILE A 266 -14.99 28.38 6.50
N THR A 267 -14.57 28.36 7.77
CA THR A 267 -13.19 28.03 8.14
C THR A 267 -13.06 26.51 8.08
N LEU A 268 -12.40 25.99 7.04
CA LEU A 268 -12.13 24.55 6.99
C LEU A 268 -11.09 24.20 8.07
N PRO A 269 -11.39 23.26 8.98
CA PRO A 269 -10.42 22.81 9.96
C PRO A 269 -9.28 22.06 9.25
N THR A 270 -8.03 22.36 9.64
CA THR A 270 -6.83 21.79 9.02
C THR A 270 -6.73 20.28 9.22
N GLY A 271 -7.09 19.76 10.39
CA GLY A 271 -7.00 18.33 10.71
C GLY A 271 -7.78 17.44 9.72
N PRO A 272 -9.10 17.62 9.56
CA PRO A 272 -9.90 16.83 8.62
C PRO A 272 -9.42 16.92 7.18
N LEU A 273 -8.95 18.09 6.73
CA LEU A 273 -8.40 18.26 5.38
C LEU A 273 -7.13 17.41 5.16
N ILE A 274 -6.23 17.37 6.14
CA ILE A 274 -5.03 16.53 6.08
C ILE A 274 -5.43 15.04 5.96
N VAL A 275 -6.44 14.61 6.72
CA VAL A 275 -6.95 13.22 6.64
C VAL A 275 -7.53 12.92 5.27
N ILE A 276 -8.37 13.80 4.71
CA ILE A 276 -8.95 13.62 3.37
C ILE A 276 -7.83 13.47 2.32
N ILE A 277 -6.81 14.33 2.36
CA ILE A 277 -5.68 14.28 1.43
C ILE A 277 -4.90 12.98 1.60
N SER A 278 -4.66 12.54 2.83
CA SER A 278 -4.00 11.26 3.08
C SER A 278 -4.82 10.07 2.56
N GLY A 279 -6.15 10.13 2.68
CA GLY A 279 -7.05 9.12 2.14
C GLY A 279 -7.01 9.06 0.62
N ILE A 280 -7.01 10.23 -0.04
CA ILE A 280 -6.84 10.34 -1.50
C ILE A 280 -5.47 9.78 -1.91
N LEU A 281 -4.40 10.12 -1.20
CA LEU A 281 -3.04 9.63 -1.49
C LEU A 281 -2.98 8.11 -1.37
N VAL A 282 -3.50 7.53 -0.29
CA VAL A 282 -3.59 6.08 -0.11
C VAL A 282 -4.39 5.43 -1.23
N PHE A 283 -5.53 6.01 -1.59
CA PHE A 283 -6.37 5.50 -2.67
C PHE A 283 -5.65 5.51 -4.02
N LEU A 284 -4.91 6.58 -4.34
CA LEU A 284 -4.08 6.65 -5.54
C LEU A 284 -2.96 5.60 -5.51
N CYS A 285 -2.27 5.43 -4.38
CA CYS A 285 -1.24 4.40 -4.24
C CYS A 285 -1.81 2.98 -4.38
N LEU A 286 -3.02 2.72 -3.86
CA LEU A 286 -3.76 1.45 -4.04
C LEU A 286 -4.07 1.16 -5.51
N LEU A 287 -4.45 2.18 -6.27
CA LEU A 287 -4.78 2.02 -7.68
C LEU A 287 -3.54 1.79 -8.56
N PHE A 288 -2.47 2.57 -8.31
CA PHE A 288 -1.29 2.64 -9.18
C PHE A 288 -0.06 1.87 -8.68
N SER A 289 -0.13 1.13 -7.57
CA SER A 289 1.01 0.34 -7.08
C SER A 289 1.50 -0.69 -8.12
N PRO A 290 2.82 -0.76 -8.41
CA PRO A 290 3.37 -1.61 -9.48
C PRO A 290 3.14 -3.10 -9.25
N LYS A 291 3.16 -3.58 -8.00
CA LYS A 291 3.01 -5.01 -7.68
C LYS A 291 1.56 -5.41 -7.46
N SER A 292 0.85 -4.68 -6.61
CA SER A 292 -0.50 -5.01 -6.13
C SER A 292 -1.61 -4.10 -6.66
N GLY A 293 -1.27 -3.07 -7.46
CA GLY A 293 -2.23 -2.08 -7.93
C GLY A 293 -3.33 -2.71 -8.77
N TRP A 294 -4.58 -2.36 -8.47
CA TRP A 294 -5.75 -2.93 -9.12
C TRP A 294 -5.75 -2.64 -10.62
N ILE A 295 -5.40 -1.40 -11.00
CA ILE A 295 -5.33 -0.97 -12.40
C ILE A 295 -4.20 -1.72 -13.12
N ILE A 296 -3.00 -1.76 -12.51
CA ILE A 296 -1.84 -2.41 -13.14
C ILE A 296 -2.05 -3.92 -13.27
N ARG A 297 -2.72 -4.56 -12.31
CA ARG A 297 -3.11 -5.97 -12.41
C ARG A 297 -4.14 -6.18 -13.52
N SER A 298 -5.14 -5.30 -13.63
CA SER A 298 -6.15 -5.37 -14.69
C SER A 298 -5.53 -5.17 -16.07
N ILE A 299 -4.64 -4.18 -16.24
CA ILE A 299 -3.91 -3.93 -17.49
C ILE A 299 -3.03 -5.12 -17.85
N ARG A 300 -2.28 -5.69 -16.90
CA ARG A 300 -1.46 -6.90 -17.14
C ARG A 300 -2.34 -8.08 -17.57
N ARG A 301 -3.47 -8.30 -16.91
CA ARG A 301 -4.43 -9.36 -17.26
C ARG A 301 -5.02 -9.16 -18.65
N GLN A 302 -5.45 -7.94 -18.98
CA GLN A 302 -6.00 -7.63 -20.31
C GLN A 302 -4.94 -7.76 -21.41
N ARG A 303 -3.71 -7.31 -21.16
CA ARG A 303 -2.59 -7.45 -22.10
C ARG A 303 -2.22 -8.92 -22.32
N PHE A 304 -2.14 -9.71 -21.24
CA PHE A 304 -1.90 -11.14 -21.32
C PHE A 304 -3.02 -11.85 -22.10
N ALA A 305 -4.29 -11.60 -21.76
CA ALA A 305 -5.43 -12.14 -22.48
C ALA A 305 -5.44 -11.72 -23.96
N PHE A 306 -5.00 -10.50 -24.28
CA PHE A 306 -4.87 -10.06 -25.66
C PHE A 306 -3.82 -10.86 -26.42
N LEU A 307 -2.63 -11.08 -25.83
CA LEU A 307 -1.54 -11.87 -26.43
C LEU A 307 -1.93 -13.34 -26.60
N LYS A 308 -2.44 -14.00 -25.54
CA LYS A 308 -2.97 -15.37 -25.58
C LYS A 308 -3.97 -15.56 -26.73
N ASN A 309 -4.90 -14.62 -26.89
CA ASN A 309 -5.85 -14.67 -27.99
C ASN A 309 -5.21 -14.53 -29.38
N GLN A 310 -4.11 -13.79 -29.54
CA GLN A 310 -3.41 -13.73 -30.84
C GLN A 310 -2.73 -15.05 -31.17
N GLU A 311 -2.16 -15.70 -30.16
CA GLU A 311 -1.51 -17.00 -30.27
C GLU A 311 -2.52 -18.10 -30.59
N HIS A 312 -3.68 -18.10 -29.92
CA HIS A 312 -4.80 -19.00 -30.25
C HIS A 312 -5.28 -18.84 -31.69
N LEU A 313 -5.41 -17.61 -32.20
CA LEU A 313 -5.76 -17.39 -33.60
C LEU A 313 -4.73 -17.99 -34.56
N LEU A 314 -3.45 -17.92 -34.20
CA LEU A 314 -2.38 -18.51 -34.99
C LEU A 314 -2.44 -20.04 -34.99
N LYS A 315 -2.73 -20.66 -33.83
CA LYS A 315 -2.99 -22.12 -33.72
C LYS A 315 -4.17 -22.55 -34.58
N VAL A 316 -5.29 -21.81 -34.58
CA VAL A 316 -6.45 -22.11 -35.44
C VAL A 316 -6.05 -22.13 -36.92
N PHE A 317 -5.28 -21.14 -37.39
CA PHE A 317 -4.78 -21.15 -38.77
C PHE A 317 -3.85 -22.33 -39.07
N TRP A 318 -3.06 -22.78 -38.09
CA TRP A 318 -2.17 -23.93 -38.26
C TRP A 318 -2.96 -25.24 -38.37
N TYR A 319 -3.93 -25.48 -37.48
CA TYR A 319 -4.82 -26.66 -37.57
C TYR A 319 -5.58 -26.71 -38.90
N LEU A 320 -6.11 -25.57 -39.35
CA LEU A 320 -6.76 -25.49 -40.66
C LEU A 320 -5.81 -25.79 -41.83
N SER A 321 -4.53 -25.39 -41.70
CA SER A 321 -3.52 -25.73 -42.70
C SER A 321 -3.17 -27.23 -42.72
N GLU A 322 -3.28 -27.91 -41.57
CA GLU A 322 -3.10 -29.36 -41.42
C GLU A 322 -4.28 -30.12 -42.07
N ASP A 323 -5.50 -29.59 -41.94
CA ASP A 323 -6.74 -30.06 -42.60
C ASP A 323 -6.79 -29.76 -44.12
N LYS A 324 -5.64 -29.44 -44.73
CA LYS A 324 -5.48 -29.11 -46.16
C LYS A 324 -6.17 -27.82 -46.63
N LEU A 325 -6.62 -26.95 -45.72
CA LEU A 325 -7.16 -25.62 -46.05
C LEU A 325 -6.05 -24.56 -45.96
N ILE A 326 -5.29 -24.41 -47.05
CA ILE A 326 -4.17 -23.46 -47.12
C ILE A 326 -4.67 -22.01 -47.20
N GLU A 327 -5.82 -21.79 -47.84
CA GLU A 327 -6.44 -20.47 -48.01
C GLU A 327 -7.80 -20.47 -47.29
N VAL A 328 -7.88 -19.73 -46.19
CA VAL A 328 -9.02 -19.80 -45.26
C VAL A 328 -9.91 -18.57 -45.42
N GLY A 329 -11.20 -18.78 -45.71
CA GLY A 329 -12.22 -17.73 -45.72
C GLY A 329 -12.68 -17.36 -44.31
N ALA A 330 -13.26 -16.17 -44.14
CA ALA A 330 -13.74 -15.72 -42.82
C ALA A 330 -14.83 -16.64 -42.24
N ARG A 331 -15.69 -17.23 -43.09
CA ARG A 331 -16.75 -18.15 -42.67
C ARG A 331 -16.15 -19.48 -42.19
N ASP A 332 -15.27 -20.08 -42.98
CA ASP A 332 -14.63 -21.36 -42.66
C ASP A 332 -13.80 -21.27 -41.38
N PHE A 333 -13.14 -20.13 -41.16
CA PHE A 333 -12.38 -19.87 -39.94
C PHE A 333 -13.27 -19.86 -38.68
N VAL A 334 -14.40 -19.15 -38.72
CA VAL A 334 -15.33 -19.04 -37.57
C VAL A 334 -16.08 -20.36 -37.33
N CYS A 335 -16.35 -21.13 -38.38
CA CYS A 335 -16.99 -22.43 -38.29
C CYS A 335 -16.04 -23.56 -37.85
N SER A 336 -14.74 -23.32 -37.76
CA SER A 336 -13.77 -24.33 -37.34
C SER A 336 -13.97 -24.74 -35.87
N TYR A 337 -13.83 -26.04 -35.60
CA TYR A 337 -13.95 -26.61 -34.23
C TYR A 337 -12.99 -25.90 -33.26
N LYS A 338 -11.72 -25.73 -33.65
CA LYS A 338 -10.69 -25.09 -32.82
C LYS A 338 -10.99 -23.60 -32.54
N TYR A 339 -11.62 -22.88 -33.46
CA TYR A 339 -12.04 -21.49 -33.18
C TYR A 339 -13.16 -21.45 -32.15
N GLN A 340 -14.15 -22.35 -32.28
CA GLN A 340 -15.27 -22.43 -31.35
C GLN A 340 -14.82 -22.85 -29.95
N GLU A 341 -13.84 -23.75 -29.84
CA GLU A 341 -13.22 -24.15 -28.57
C GLU A 341 -12.58 -22.96 -27.85
N TYR A 342 -11.75 -22.16 -28.55
CA TYR A 342 -11.04 -21.03 -27.92
C TYR A 342 -11.89 -19.77 -27.70
N PHE A 343 -12.82 -19.47 -28.60
CA PHE A 343 -13.50 -18.17 -28.64
C PHE A 343 -15.02 -18.26 -28.47
N GLY A 344 -15.62 -19.46 -28.56
CA GLY A 344 -17.06 -19.65 -28.57
C GLY A 344 -17.75 -19.09 -29.83
N PRO A 345 -19.07 -18.79 -29.78
CA PRO A 345 -19.83 -18.27 -30.92
C PRO A 345 -19.58 -16.76 -31.14
N ARG A 346 -18.32 -16.36 -31.29
CA ARG A 346 -17.91 -14.98 -31.54
C ARG A 346 -17.69 -14.72 -33.03
N PRO A 347 -17.90 -13.48 -33.51
CA PRO A 347 -17.65 -13.14 -34.90
C PRO A 347 -16.15 -13.08 -35.22
N PHE A 348 -15.83 -13.14 -36.51
CA PHE A 348 -14.46 -13.08 -37.02
C PHE A 348 -13.70 -11.85 -36.47
N PRO A 349 -12.55 -12.01 -35.78
CA PRO A 349 -11.88 -10.93 -35.07
C PRO A 349 -11.00 -10.09 -36.02
N TRP A 350 -11.66 -9.27 -36.84
CA TRP A 350 -11.05 -8.44 -37.88
C TRP A 350 -9.84 -7.64 -37.39
N PHE A 351 -9.95 -6.95 -36.26
CA PHE A 351 -8.88 -6.13 -35.72
C PHE A 351 -7.62 -6.94 -35.38
N ARG A 352 -7.80 -8.13 -34.79
CA ARG A 352 -6.67 -8.99 -34.37
C ARG A 352 -5.98 -9.62 -35.57
N ILE A 353 -6.75 -10.04 -36.58
CA ILE A 353 -6.22 -10.64 -37.81
C ILE A 353 -5.50 -9.60 -38.64
N TRP A 354 -6.03 -8.38 -38.70
CA TRP A 354 -5.32 -7.24 -39.28
C TRP A 354 -3.98 -6.97 -38.57
N LEU A 355 -3.95 -7.02 -37.24
CA LEU A 355 -2.72 -6.85 -36.46
C LEU A 355 -1.71 -7.99 -36.71
N LEU A 356 -2.17 -9.24 -36.85
CA LEU A 356 -1.32 -10.39 -37.21
C LEU A 356 -0.74 -10.26 -38.63
N LYS A 357 -1.52 -9.71 -39.57
CA LYS A 357 -1.04 -9.37 -40.92
C LYS A 357 0.06 -8.32 -40.86
N LEU A 358 -0.12 -7.24 -40.10
CA LEU A 358 0.88 -6.19 -39.94
C LEU A 358 2.19 -6.69 -39.33
N ARG A 359 2.11 -7.64 -38.39
CA ARG A 359 3.30 -8.30 -37.81
C ARG A 359 3.98 -9.31 -38.75
N GLY A 360 3.42 -9.55 -39.93
CA GLY A 360 3.97 -10.45 -40.94
C GLY A 360 3.75 -11.94 -40.63
N PHE A 361 2.73 -12.28 -39.84
CA PHE A 361 2.36 -13.68 -39.57
C PHE A 361 1.31 -14.22 -40.55
N LEU A 362 0.51 -13.34 -41.16
CA LEU A 362 -0.55 -13.71 -42.12
C LEU A 362 -0.37 -12.98 -43.46
N LYS A 363 -0.66 -13.68 -44.56
CA LYS A 363 -0.84 -13.10 -45.91
C LYS A 363 -2.32 -13.10 -46.25
N ARG A 364 -2.74 -12.14 -47.07
CA ARG A 364 -4.12 -12.05 -47.59
C ARG A 364 -4.08 -12.12 -49.10
N LYS A 365 -4.85 -13.03 -49.68
CA LYS A 365 -5.12 -13.10 -51.13
C LYS A 365 -6.63 -12.97 -51.34
N GLY A 366 -7.08 -11.84 -51.87
CA GLY A 366 -8.52 -11.57 -52.04
C GLY A 366 -9.28 -11.61 -50.71
N CYS A 367 -10.21 -12.57 -50.60
CA CYS A 367 -11.02 -12.81 -49.39
C CYS A 367 -10.45 -13.89 -48.46
N TYR A 368 -9.33 -14.51 -48.83
CA TYR A 368 -8.71 -15.60 -48.09
C TYR A 368 -7.46 -15.15 -47.33
N TRP A 369 -7.25 -15.80 -46.19
CA TRP A 369 -6.11 -15.58 -45.30
C TRP A 369 -5.27 -16.87 -45.23
N SER A 370 -3.95 -16.72 -45.24
CA SER A 370 -3.02 -17.84 -45.11
C SER A 370 -1.83 -17.47 -44.23
N LEU A 371 -1.19 -18.47 -43.62
CA LEU A 371 0.01 -18.26 -42.81
C LEU A 371 1.20 -17.88 -43.69
N THR A 372 2.03 -16.96 -43.21
CA THR A 372 3.39 -16.74 -43.75
C THR A 372 4.32 -17.85 -43.24
N ASP A 373 5.51 -18.02 -43.82
CA ASP A 373 6.53 -18.96 -43.29
C ASP A 373 6.95 -18.60 -41.85
N ARG A 374 6.85 -17.31 -41.49
CA ARG A 374 7.06 -16.84 -40.11
C ARG A 374 5.90 -17.23 -39.21
N GLY A 375 4.66 -17.03 -39.65
CA GLY A 375 3.45 -17.42 -38.91
C GLY A 375 3.38 -18.93 -38.70
N ARG A 376 3.75 -19.72 -39.71
CA ARG A 376 3.79 -21.17 -39.61
C ARG A 376 4.77 -21.64 -38.54
N ARG A 377 6.01 -21.12 -38.55
CA ARG A 377 7.02 -21.45 -37.53
C ARG A 377 6.59 -21.09 -36.12
N GLU A 378 5.99 -19.92 -35.94
CA GLU A 378 5.52 -19.49 -34.62
C GLU A 378 4.34 -20.36 -34.14
N ALA A 379 3.42 -20.73 -35.04
CA ALA A 379 2.32 -21.62 -34.70
C ALA A 379 2.80 -23.03 -34.36
N GLU A 380 3.75 -23.58 -35.14
CA GLU A 380 4.40 -24.87 -34.86
C GLU A 380 5.05 -24.87 -33.48
N ARG A 381 5.74 -23.79 -33.11
CA ARG A 381 6.34 -23.63 -31.78
C ARG A 381 5.28 -23.67 -30.67
N LEU A 382 4.18 -22.95 -30.84
CA LEU A 382 3.08 -22.93 -29.86
C LEU A 382 2.44 -24.31 -29.70
N VAL A 383 2.14 -25.00 -30.82
CA VAL A 383 1.56 -26.34 -30.80
C VAL A 383 2.53 -27.37 -30.21
N ARG A 384 3.83 -27.27 -30.52
CA ARG A 384 4.86 -28.08 -29.87
C ARG A 384 4.87 -27.86 -28.36
N SER A 385 4.87 -26.61 -27.92
CA SER A 385 4.86 -26.28 -26.50
C SER A 385 3.65 -26.86 -25.78
N HIS A 386 2.46 -26.71 -26.39
CA HIS A 386 1.21 -27.28 -25.87
C HIS A 386 1.35 -28.79 -25.66
N ARG A 387 1.76 -29.51 -26.71
CA ARG A 387 1.89 -30.97 -26.69
C ARG A 387 2.94 -31.48 -25.71
N LEU A 388 4.07 -30.79 -25.57
CA LEU A 388 5.10 -31.13 -24.57
C LEU A 388 4.59 -30.98 -23.14
N TRP A 389 3.82 -29.93 -22.86
CA TRP A 389 3.15 -29.78 -21.56
C TRP A 389 2.13 -30.86 -21.31
N GLU A 390 1.34 -31.26 -22.32
CA GLU A 390 0.41 -32.39 -22.18
C GLU A 390 1.17 -33.68 -21.83
N CYS A 391 2.25 -34.00 -22.55
CA CYS A 391 3.11 -35.15 -22.25
C CYS A 391 3.66 -35.12 -20.82
N TYR A 392 4.17 -33.96 -20.39
CA TYR A 392 4.74 -33.80 -19.05
C TYR A 392 3.70 -33.99 -17.95
N LEU A 393 2.53 -33.36 -18.10
CA LEU A 393 1.45 -33.44 -17.11
C LEU A 393 0.93 -34.88 -16.97
N VAL A 394 0.79 -35.61 -18.07
CA VAL A 394 0.35 -37.01 -18.04
C VAL A 394 1.46 -37.92 -17.50
N ARG A 395 2.67 -37.89 -18.07
CA ARG A 395 3.72 -38.89 -17.79
C ARG A 395 4.42 -38.66 -16.45
N SER A 396 4.64 -37.41 -16.06
CA SER A 396 5.44 -37.08 -14.88
C SER A 396 4.60 -36.69 -13.67
N LEU A 397 3.38 -36.19 -13.88
CA LEU A 397 2.51 -35.70 -12.82
C LEU A 397 1.19 -36.49 -12.68
N ASP A 398 1.00 -37.55 -13.47
CA ASP A 398 -0.14 -38.48 -13.40
C ASP A 398 -1.52 -37.80 -13.54
N PHE A 399 -1.59 -36.72 -14.32
CA PHE A 399 -2.86 -36.10 -14.67
C PHE A 399 -3.62 -36.95 -15.69
N LYS A 400 -4.96 -36.94 -15.60
CA LYS A 400 -5.83 -37.60 -16.58
C LYS A 400 -5.79 -36.87 -17.92
N GLU A 401 -5.63 -37.60 -19.01
CA GLU A 401 -5.60 -37.07 -20.39
C GLU A 401 -6.76 -36.11 -20.71
N ALA A 402 -7.98 -36.37 -20.19
CA ALA A 402 -9.14 -35.53 -20.45
C ALA A 402 -9.08 -34.13 -19.80
N GLU A 403 -8.31 -33.95 -18.72
CA GLU A 403 -8.23 -32.71 -17.95
C GLU A 403 -6.98 -31.89 -18.30
N VAL A 404 -6.00 -32.52 -18.95
CA VAL A 404 -4.67 -31.96 -19.20
C VAL A 404 -4.69 -30.80 -20.23
N HIS A 405 -5.67 -30.79 -21.12
CA HIS A 405 -5.77 -29.77 -22.17
C HIS A 405 -5.86 -28.34 -21.61
N GLU A 406 -6.74 -28.12 -20.61
CA GLU A 406 -6.94 -26.80 -20.01
C GLU A 406 -5.68 -26.32 -19.28
N PHE A 407 -4.99 -27.22 -18.57
CA PHE A 407 -3.75 -26.90 -17.87
C PHE A 407 -2.60 -26.58 -18.84
N ALA A 408 -2.45 -27.38 -19.90
CA ALA A 408 -1.44 -27.13 -20.93
C ALA A 408 -1.66 -25.77 -21.63
N GLU A 409 -2.92 -25.40 -21.89
CA GLU A 409 -3.31 -24.10 -22.46
C GLU A 409 -2.96 -22.89 -21.58
N GLU A 410 -2.85 -23.05 -20.26
CA GLU A 410 -2.47 -21.96 -19.37
C GLU A 410 -0.95 -21.71 -19.38
N ILE A 411 -0.17 -22.77 -19.62
CA ILE A 411 1.28 -22.77 -19.40
C ILE A 411 2.07 -22.72 -20.73
N GLU A 412 1.46 -23.07 -21.87
CA GLU A 412 2.12 -23.07 -23.19
C GLU A 412 2.82 -21.74 -23.55
N HIS A 413 2.31 -20.61 -23.08
CA HIS A 413 2.86 -19.28 -23.36
C HIS A 413 4.16 -18.98 -22.57
N ILE A 414 4.51 -19.83 -21.60
CA ILE A 414 5.64 -19.63 -20.67
C ILE A 414 6.89 -20.39 -21.15
N LEU A 415 6.77 -21.26 -22.16
CA LEU A 415 7.88 -22.13 -22.59
C LEU A 415 8.99 -21.35 -23.31
N THR A 416 10.09 -21.10 -22.57
CA THR A 416 11.35 -20.58 -23.12
C THR A 416 12.08 -21.66 -23.92
N GLU A 417 13.04 -21.27 -24.77
CA GLU A 417 13.83 -22.23 -25.57
C GLU A 417 14.59 -23.23 -24.69
N ASP A 418 15.08 -22.78 -23.53
CA ASP A 418 15.78 -23.60 -22.54
C ASP A 418 14.82 -24.63 -21.91
N LEU A 419 13.63 -24.19 -21.51
CA LEU A 419 12.62 -25.05 -20.89
C LEU A 419 12.07 -26.09 -21.88
N ASP A 420 11.94 -25.72 -23.16
CA ASP A 420 11.61 -26.65 -24.24
C ASP A 420 12.65 -27.78 -24.38
N SER A 421 13.95 -27.46 -24.38
CA SER A 421 15.00 -28.49 -24.41
C SER A 421 14.96 -29.39 -23.18
N THR A 422 14.85 -28.81 -21.97
CA THR A 422 14.82 -29.59 -20.73
C THR A 422 13.60 -30.52 -20.67
N LEU A 423 12.40 -30.04 -21.05
CA LEU A 423 11.22 -30.90 -21.11
C LEU A 423 11.37 -32.01 -22.15
N THR A 424 11.96 -31.70 -23.31
CA THR A 424 12.18 -32.70 -24.37
C THR A 424 13.14 -33.80 -23.89
N GLU A 425 14.21 -33.44 -23.18
CA GLU A 425 15.16 -34.39 -22.58
C GLU A 425 14.51 -35.22 -21.46
N MET A 426 13.76 -34.58 -20.55
CA MET A 426 13.07 -35.28 -19.45
C MET A 426 12.02 -36.29 -19.93
N LEU A 427 11.44 -36.06 -21.11
CA LEU A 427 10.40 -36.91 -21.69
C LEU A 427 10.95 -37.97 -22.68
N ASP A 428 12.27 -38.15 -22.74
CA ASP A 428 12.97 -39.06 -23.65
C ASP A 428 12.65 -38.80 -25.13
N ASN A 429 12.66 -37.52 -25.55
CA ASN A 429 12.38 -37.09 -26.94
C ASN A 429 11.06 -37.65 -27.51
N PRO A 430 9.90 -37.28 -26.94
CA PRO A 430 8.62 -37.82 -27.37
C PRO A 430 8.29 -37.36 -28.80
N TYR A 431 7.84 -38.31 -29.64
CA TYR A 431 7.37 -38.01 -31.00
C TYR A 431 5.86 -37.76 -31.07
N TYR A 432 5.10 -38.32 -30.12
CA TYR A 432 3.64 -38.22 -30.03
C TYR A 432 3.21 -37.64 -28.69
N ASP A 433 2.13 -36.85 -28.70
CA ASP A 433 1.42 -36.40 -27.51
C ASP A 433 0.56 -37.54 -26.91
N PRO A 434 -0.02 -37.38 -25.70
CA PRO A 434 -0.87 -38.41 -25.08
C PRO A 434 -2.14 -38.72 -25.89
N HIS A 435 -2.46 -37.93 -26.91
CA HIS A 435 -3.61 -38.09 -27.80
C HIS A 435 -3.21 -38.59 -29.19
N ASP A 436 -2.03 -39.21 -29.31
CA ASP A 436 -1.45 -39.77 -30.54
C ASP A 436 -1.23 -38.76 -31.69
N ARG A 437 -1.05 -37.47 -31.37
CA ARG A 437 -0.73 -36.45 -32.39
C ARG A 437 0.77 -36.16 -32.42
N VAL A 438 1.29 -35.93 -33.62
CA VAL A 438 2.74 -35.72 -33.85
C VAL A 438 3.23 -34.43 -33.21
N ILE A 439 4.25 -34.47 -32.37
CA ILE A 439 4.85 -33.26 -31.80
C ILE A 439 5.71 -32.58 -32.89
N PRO A 440 5.43 -31.32 -33.29
CA PRO A 440 6.23 -30.63 -34.28
C PRO A 440 7.70 -30.59 -33.85
N GLN A 441 8.62 -30.94 -34.75
CA GLN A 441 10.04 -30.95 -34.41
C GLN A 441 10.60 -29.54 -34.28
N LYS A 442 11.54 -29.36 -33.35
CA LYS A 442 12.29 -28.10 -33.21
C LYS A 442 13.07 -27.88 -34.51
N GLN A 443 12.73 -26.81 -35.25
CA GLN A 443 13.51 -26.43 -36.42
C GLN A 443 14.91 -26.04 -35.95
N GLN A 444 15.93 -26.79 -36.38
CA GLN A 444 17.32 -26.39 -36.16
C GLN A 444 17.50 -24.99 -36.74
N LYS A 445 18.00 -24.05 -35.93
CA LYS A 445 18.49 -22.78 -36.47
C LYS A 445 19.49 -23.15 -37.56
N LYS A 446 19.20 -22.82 -38.82
CA LYS A 446 20.26 -22.74 -39.83
C LYS A 446 21.19 -21.65 -39.31
N GLU A 447 22.25 -22.05 -38.61
CA GLU A 447 23.40 -21.20 -38.41
C GLU A 447 23.86 -20.80 -39.81
N GLY A 448 23.66 -19.52 -40.13
CA GLY A 448 24.11 -18.97 -41.39
C GLY A 448 25.64 -19.10 -41.43
N LEU A 449 26.12 -19.86 -42.42
CA LEU A 449 27.46 -19.72 -42.97
C LEU A 449 27.64 -18.32 -43.56
#